data_AF-A0A8J7HCJ8-F1
#
_entry.id   AF-A0A8J7HCJ8-F1
#
_cell.length_a   1.000
_cell.length_b   1.000
_cell.length_c   1.000
_cell.angle_alpha   90.00
_cell.angle_beta   90.00
_cell.angle_gamma   90.00
#
_symmetry.space_group_name_H-M   'P 1'
#
loop_
_entity.id
_entity.type
_entity.pdbx_description
1 polymer ?
#
loop_
_entity_poly.entity_id
_entity_poly.type
_entity_poly.pdbx_seq_one_letter_code
_entity_poly.pdbx_strand_id
1 'polypeptide(L)'
;MSIFSNLSALSASLLTLGLAVSTTAQTPSVQTSFPDVPPNYWAQPFIQRMAQRSIVVGYPDGTFRPEQAVQRDEFAAMIRKAFNQEQVRQIPSGSVYQDVPDGYWAEPAIEEAYQQGFMSSYPSNTFRPNQPVSRVEAIVTLVNGLNLAPKTQQTTTTAPTRRIAKKPIYFPLAITSLMQPLIVPQAKVAKAPTPPPVESQTTAVQEPVAAIVSDYYQDSQRVPKDAVDDVGIATQKNMVVNYPNPKLLNPNQPLKRATAAALIHQALVAQDRIEPLPENAEAYNYIVRPEISQQAAR
;
A
#
# COMPACT_ATOMS: atom_id res chain seq x y z
N MET A 1 -21.12 -78.29 51.67
CA MET A 1 -19.98 -79.19 51.91
C MET A 1 -19.16 -79.22 50.64
N SER A 2 -17.86 -79.03 50.58
CA SER A 2 -16.82 -78.65 51.54
C SER A 2 -15.57 -78.50 50.65
N ILE A 3 -15.08 -77.27 50.44
CA ILE A 3 -13.81 -76.69 50.94
C ILE A 3 -12.47 -77.27 50.41
N PHE A 4 -11.57 -76.33 50.05
CA PHE A 4 -10.09 -76.35 50.01
C PHE A 4 -9.41 -77.20 48.91
N SER A 5 -8.25 -76.86 48.30
CA SER A 5 -7.32 -75.70 48.34
C SER A 5 -6.20 -75.92 47.30
N ASN A 6 -5.50 -74.83 46.99
CA ASN A 6 -4.10 -74.72 46.48
C ASN A 6 -3.83 -74.86 44.97
N LEU A 7 -3.40 -73.75 44.36
CA LEU A 7 -2.16 -73.78 43.57
C LEU A 7 -1.41 -72.46 43.63
N SER A 8 -0.09 -72.61 43.77
CA SER A 8 0.90 -71.60 44.07
C SER A 8 1.24 -70.70 42.88
N ALA A 9 1.55 -69.45 43.24
CA ALA A 9 2.48 -68.48 42.67
C ALA A 9 3.09 -68.73 41.27
N LEU A 10 3.00 -67.69 40.44
CA LEU A 10 4.09 -67.20 39.59
C LEU A 10 3.93 -65.68 39.42
N SER A 11 4.79 -64.93 40.09
CA SER A 11 4.92 -63.48 39.92
C SER A 11 5.61 -63.21 38.58
N ALA A 12 4.88 -62.63 37.62
CA ALA A 12 5.47 -62.07 36.41
C ALA A 12 5.72 -60.57 36.62
N SER A 13 6.98 -60.19 36.81
CA SER A 13 7.41 -58.79 36.77
C SER A 13 7.29 -58.27 35.34
N LEU A 14 6.36 -57.34 35.10
CA LEU A 14 6.31 -56.57 33.85
C LEU A 14 7.42 -55.50 33.89
N LEU A 15 8.44 -55.67 33.04
CA LEU A 15 9.33 -54.57 32.66
C LEU A 15 8.57 -53.66 31.68
N THR A 16 8.13 -52.49 32.14
CA THR A 16 7.63 -51.43 31.25
C THR A 16 8.81 -50.72 30.61
N LEU A 17 9.09 -51.03 29.35
CA LEU A 17 10.04 -50.29 28.53
C LEU A 17 9.37 -48.96 28.10
N GLY A 18 9.66 -47.88 28.82
CA GLY A 18 9.23 -46.54 28.44
C GLY A 18 9.98 -46.06 27.20
N LEU A 19 9.29 -45.97 26.06
CA LEU A 19 9.75 -45.24 24.89
C LEU A 19 9.62 -43.74 25.18
N ALA A 20 10.73 -43.08 25.51
CA ALA A 20 10.80 -41.63 25.48
C ALA A 20 10.78 -41.17 24.01
N VAL A 21 9.62 -40.76 23.51
CA VAL A 21 9.53 -40.06 22.23
C VAL A 21 10.06 -38.64 22.44
N SER A 22 11.33 -38.42 22.12
CA SER A 22 11.89 -37.08 22.06
C SER A 22 11.32 -36.36 20.83
N THR A 23 10.19 -35.68 21.00
CA THR A 23 9.67 -34.75 19.98
C THR A 23 10.62 -33.55 19.93
N THR A 24 11.62 -33.58 19.04
CA THR A 24 12.40 -32.39 18.73
C THR A 24 11.49 -31.42 18.01
N ALA A 25 11.02 -30.38 18.69
CA ALA A 25 10.40 -29.23 18.06
C ALA A 25 11.44 -28.61 17.12
N GLN A 26 11.33 -28.87 15.81
CA GLN A 26 12.12 -28.17 14.81
C GLN A 26 11.64 -26.72 14.79
N THR A 27 12.46 -25.81 15.29
CA THR A 27 12.24 -24.38 15.10
C THR A 27 12.19 -24.12 13.59
N PRO A 28 11.13 -23.52 13.04
CA PRO A 28 11.07 -23.26 11.60
C PRO A 28 12.23 -22.31 11.24
N SER A 29 13.17 -22.80 10.44
CA SER A 29 14.26 -21.98 9.90
C SER A 29 13.68 -21.00 8.88
N VAL A 30 13.86 -19.69 9.09
CA VAL A 30 13.45 -18.68 8.12
C VAL A 30 14.28 -18.87 6.85
N GLN A 31 13.63 -19.26 5.75
CA GLN A 31 14.30 -19.43 4.47
C GLN A 31 14.64 -18.04 3.88
N THR A 32 15.94 -17.78 3.70
CA THR A 32 16.45 -16.49 3.20
C THR A 32 17.13 -16.58 1.83
N SER A 33 17.23 -17.78 1.26
CA SER A 33 17.76 -18.06 -0.07
C SER A 33 16.83 -19.01 -0.81
N PHE A 34 16.82 -18.92 -2.15
CA PHE A 34 15.89 -19.67 -2.99
C PHE A 34 16.64 -20.26 -4.18
N PRO A 35 16.39 -21.54 -4.55
CA PRO A 35 17.10 -22.20 -5.65
C PRO A 35 16.93 -21.50 -7.02
N ASP A 36 15.79 -20.85 -7.22
CA ASP A 36 15.42 -20.11 -8.43
C ASP A 36 15.81 -18.62 -8.38
N VAL A 37 16.57 -18.21 -7.36
CA VAL A 37 17.14 -16.87 -7.23
C VAL A 37 18.66 -17.01 -7.04
N PRO A 38 19.42 -17.19 -8.13
CA PRO A 38 20.88 -17.36 -8.04
C PRO A 38 21.57 -16.09 -7.52
N PRO A 39 22.81 -16.17 -7.00
CA PRO A 39 23.52 -15.02 -6.43
C PRO A 39 23.69 -13.82 -7.37
N ASN A 40 23.72 -14.05 -8.69
CA ASN A 40 23.82 -13.02 -9.72
C ASN A 40 22.46 -12.56 -10.27
N TYR A 41 21.34 -13.01 -9.69
CA TYR A 41 20.03 -12.51 -10.06
C TYR A 41 19.87 -11.07 -9.57
N TRP A 42 19.44 -10.18 -10.46
CA TRP A 42 19.42 -8.72 -10.21
C TRP A 42 18.70 -8.31 -8.92
N ALA A 43 17.66 -9.06 -8.52
CA ALA A 43 16.85 -8.75 -7.34
C ALA A 43 17.24 -9.58 -6.11
N GLN A 44 18.23 -10.46 -6.21
CA GLN A 44 18.67 -11.34 -5.14
C GLN A 44 18.87 -10.59 -3.80
N PRO A 45 19.58 -9.46 -3.73
CA PRO A 45 19.81 -8.81 -2.45
C PRO A 45 18.55 -8.17 -1.87
N PHE A 46 17.62 -7.69 -2.71
CA PHE A 46 16.31 -7.21 -2.24
C PHE A 46 15.49 -8.36 -1.66
N ILE A 47 15.38 -9.46 -2.41
CA ILE A 47 14.62 -10.66 -2.02
C ILE A 47 15.16 -11.22 -0.70
N GLN A 48 16.48 -11.38 -0.58
CA GLN A 48 17.12 -11.90 0.63
C GLN A 48 16.81 -11.02 1.85
N ARG A 49 16.92 -9.69 1.72
CA ARG A 49 16.63 -8.76 2.83
C ARG A 49 15.16 -8.74 3.23
N MET A 50 14.25 -8.91 2.27
CA MET A 50 12.81 -9.00 2.57
C MET A 50 12.47 -10.36 3.21
N ALA A 51 13.12 -11.44 2.77
CA ALA A 51 12.94 -12.78 3.34
C ALA A 51 13.46 -12.88 4.77
N GLN A 52 14.64 -12.29 5.07
CA GLN A 52 15.18 -12.16 6.44
C GLN A 52 14.21 -11.50 7.42
N ARG A 53 13.34 -10.61 6.91
CA ARG A 53 12.33 -9.89 7.68
C ARG A 53 10.96 -10.56 7.64
N SER A 54 10.85 -11.74 7.03
CA SER A 54 9.59 -12.48 6.83
C SER A 54 8.50 -11.66 6.11
N ILE A 55 8.91 -10.64 5.33
CA ILE A 55 8.03 -9.80 4.50
C ILE A 55 7.61 -10.57 3.25
N VAL A 56 8.59 -11.24 2.63
CA VAL A 56 8.32 -12.20 1.57
C VAL A 56 8.70 -13.59 2.06
N VAL A 57 7.99 -14.60 1.57
CA VAL A 57 8.23 -16.01 1.89
C VAL A 57 8.29 -16.81 0.60
N GLY A 58 8.97 -17.95 0.60
CA GLY A 58 8.96 -18.89 -0.52
C GLY A 58 7.67 -19.68 -0.59
N TYR A 59 7.54 -20.44 -1.67
CA TYR A 59 6.50 -21.45 -1.84
C TYR A 59 6.86 -22.75 -1.08
N PRO A 60 5.89 -23.64 -0.83
CA PRO A 60 6.14 -24.92 -0.18
C PRO A 60 7.15 -25.83 -0.90
N ASP A 61 7.37 -25.60 -2.20
CA ASP A 61 8.39 -26.28 -3.01
C ASP A 61 9.80 -25.70 -2.83
N GLY A 62 9.97 -24.70 -1.95
CA GLY A 62 11.23 -24.03 -1.67
C GLY A 62 11.60 -22.92 -2.66
N THR A 63 10.79 -22.64 -3.69
CA THR A 63 11.06 -21.61 -4.70
C THR A 63 10.57 -20.23 -4.27
N PHE A 64 11.12 -19.16 -4.84
CA PHE A 64 10.58 -17.80 -4.69
C PHE A 64 9.59 -17.42 -5.79
N ARG A 65 9.81 -17.92 -7.01
CA ARG A 65 9.14 -17.58 -8.27
C ARG A 65 9.27 -16.09 -8.62
N PRO A 66 10.50 -15.58 -8.81
CA PRO A 66 10.77 -14.15 -8.96
C PRO A 66 10.05 -13.50 -10.16
N GLU A 67 9.83 -14.26 -11.23
CA GLU A 67 9.20 -13.80 -12.46
C GLU A 67 7.67 -13.92 -12.45
N GLN A 68 7.08 -14.55 -11.42
CA GLN A 68 5.63 -14.71 -11.32
C GLN A 68 4.96 -13.37 -11.01
N ALA A 69 3.82 -13.12 -11.64
CA ALA A 69 2.98 -11.97 -11.31
C ALA A 69 2.41 -12.09 -9.89
N VAL A 70 2.39 -10.97 -9.18
CA VAL A 70 1.84 -10.84 -7.83
C VAL A 70 0.36 -10.48 -7.92
N GLN A 71 -0.47 -11.25 -7.23
CA GLN A 71 -1.90 -10.99 -7.09
C GLN A 71 -2.17 -9.91 -6.03
N ARG A 72 -3.33 -9.25 -6.09
CA ARG A 72 -3.67 -8.14 -5.19
C ARG A 72 -3.69 -8.55 -3.72
N ASP A 73 -4.19 -9.74 -3.43
CA ASP A 73 -4.21 -10.30 -2.07
C ASP A 73 -2.81 -10.62 -1.53
N GLU A 74 -1.95 -11.18 -2.38
CA GLU A 74 -0.55 -11.46 -2.08
C GLU A 74 0.22 -10.17 -1.83
N PHE A 75 -0.02 -9.13 -2.63
CA PHE A 75 0.59 -7.82 -2.41
C PHE A 75 0.11 -7.18 -1.10
N ALA A 76 -1.19 -7.28 -0.78
CA ALA A 76 -1.71 -6.84 0.51
C ALA A 76 -1.04 -7.56 1.69
N ALA A 77 -0.81 -8.88 1.57
CA ALA A 77 -0.09 -9.65 2.57
C ALA A 77 1.37 -9.20 2.74
N MET A 78 2.07 -8.89 1.64
CA MET A 78 3.42 -8.32 1.71
C MET A 78 3.43 -6.94 2.39
N ILE A 79 2.46 -6.07 2.06
CA ILE A 79 2.31 -4.74 2.67
C ILE A 79 2.08 -4.86 4.17
N ARG A 80 1.12 -5.70 4.60
CA ARG A 80 0.83 -5.95 6.02
C ARG A 80 2.05 -6.41 6.80
N LYS A 81 2.91 -7.23 6.19
CA LYS A 81 4.15 -7.69 6.83
C LYS A 81 5.23 -6.61 6.86
N ALA A 82 5.27 -5.74 5.85
CA ALA A 82 6.28 -4.70 5.73
C ALA A 82 5.96 -3.46 6.57
N PHE A 83 4.71 -3.04 6.64
CA PHE A 83 4.27 -1.75 7.18
C PHE A 83 3.20 -1.93 8.25
N ASN A 84 3.28 -1.09 9.27
CA ASN A 84 2.27 -0.96 10.31
C ASN A 84 1.94 0.52 10.46
N GLN A 85 1.05 1.02 9.60
CA GLN A 85 0.62 2.41 9.61
C GLN A 85 -0.61 2.59 10.50
N GLU A 86 -0.87 3.83 10.90
CA GLU A 86 -2.11 4.16 11.58
C GLU A 86 -3.32 3.90 10.67
N GLN A 87 -4.42 3.43 11.25
CA GLN A 87 -5.65 3.22 10.51
C GLN A 87 -6.30 4.58 10.22
N VAL A 88 -6.30 4.97 8.95
CA VAL A 88 -6.90 6.22 8.45
C VAL A 88 -8.30 6.03 7.86
N ARG A 89 -8.74 4.78 7.69
CA ARG A 89 -10.07 4.40 7.20
C ARG A 89 -10.73 3.41 8.16
N GLN A 90 -12.05 3.50 8.27
CA GLN A 90 -12.88 2.58 9.05
C GLN A 90 -13.54 1.55 8.14
N ILE A 91 -13.72 0.32 8.63
CA ILE A 91 -14.52 -0.71 7.97
C ILE A 91 -15.95 -0.61 8.53
N PRO A 92 -16.97 -0.32 7.70
CA PRO A 92 -18.36 -0.47 8.12
C PRO A 92 -18.63 -1.92 8.55
N SER A 93 -19.43 -2.16 9.59
CA SER A 93 -19.69 -3.52 10.09
C SER A 93 -20.20 -4.46 8.97
N GLY A 94 -19.44 -5.53 8.69
CA GLY A 94 -19.68 -6.50 7.62
C GLY A 94 -18.41 -6.76 6.80
N SER A 95 -18.42 -7.77 5.92
CA SER A 95 -17.31 -7.97 4.97
C SER A 95 -17.18 -6.73 4.06
N VAL A 96 -15.97 -6.17 3.97
CA VAL A 96 -15.69 -5.00 3.12
C VAL A 96 -15.99 -5.30 1.65
N TYR A 97 -15.84 -6.58 1.26
CA TYR A 97 -15.78 -6.99 -0.14
C TYR A 97 -16.65 -8.19 -0.46
N GLN A 98 -17.48 -8.07 -1.49
CA GLN A 98 -18.39 -9.14 -1.94
C GLN A 98 -17.65 -10.33 -2.55
N ASP A 99 -16.42 -10.12 -3.03
CA ASP A 99 -15.58 -11.12 -3.69
C ASP A 99 -14.44 -11.64 -2.80
N VAL A 100 -14.51 -11.35 -1.49
CA VAL A 100 -13.62 -11.93 -0.46
C VAL A 100 -14.49 -12.77 0.48
N PRO A 101 -14.44 -14.11 0.38
CA PRO A 101 -15.20 -15.00 1.26
C PRO A 101 -14.74 -14.91 2.72
N ASP A 102 -15.65 -15.20 3.66
CA ASP A 102 -15.31 -15.29 5.08
C ASP A 102 -14.22 -16.34 5.32
N GLY A 103 -13.19 -15.98 6.10
CA GLY A 103 -12.07 -16.87 6.39
C GLY A 103 -11.08 -17.00 5.24
N TYR A 104 -11.16 -16.13 4.22
CA TYR A 104 -10.15 -16.05 3.17
C TYR A 104 -8.79 -15.72 3.77
N TRP A 105 -7.74 -16.46 3.40
CA TRP A 105 -6.43 -16.37 4.05
C TRP A 105 -5.82 -14.95 4.06
N ALA A 106 -6.13 -14.14 3.05
CA ALA A 106 -5.66 -12.77 2.93
C ALA A 106 -6.65 -11.73 3.45
N GLU A 107 -7.84 -12.11 3.92
CA GLU A 107 -8.87 -11.19 4.43
C GLU A 107 -8.29 -10.18 5.42
N PRO A 108 -7.53 -10.56 6.47
CA PRO A 108 -6.98 -9.57 7.39
C PRO A 108 -5.94 -8.65 6.73
N ALA A 109 -5.18 -9.16 5.75
CA ALA A 109 -4.23 -8.34 5.00
C ALA A 109 -4.90 -7.32 4.09
N ILE A 110 -5.99 -7.74 3.45
CA ILE A 110 -6.81 -6.90 2.58
C ILE A 110 -7.47 -5.79 3.40
N GLU A 111 -8.06 -6.13 4.55
CA GLU A 111 -8.69 -5.18 5.47
C GLU A 111 -7.69 -4.18 6.05
N GLU A 112 -6.56 -4.66 6.58
CA GLU A 112 -5.53 -3.79 7.15
C GLU A 112 -4.92 -2.87 6.08
N ALA A 113 -4.64 -3.38 4.87
CA ALA A 113 -4.15 -2.55 3.77
C ALA A 113 -5.16 -1.47 3.33
N TYR A 114 -6.46 -1.76 3.43
CA TYR A 114 -7.51 -0.76 3.24
C TYR A 114 -7.53 0.26 4.37
N GLN A 115 -7.60 -0.18 5.63
CA GLN A 115 -7.67 0.69 6.80
C GLN A 115 -6.46 1.63 6.89
N GLN A 116 -5.28 1.13 6.56
CA GLN A 116 -4.01 1.86 6.63
C GLN A 116 -3.72 2.78 5.44
N GLY A 117 -4.65 2.90 4.49
CA GLY A 117 -4.46 3.85 3.38
C GLY A 117 -3.71 3.29 2.16
N PHE A 118 -3.14 2.09 2.22
CA PHE A 118 -2.37 1.50 1.11
C PHE A 118 -3.24 1.18 -0.11
N MET A 119 -4.26 0.35 0.07
CA MET A 119 -5.05 -0.18 -1.05
C MET A 119 -6.48 0.34 -1.02
N SER A 120 -7.06 0.56 -2.19
CA SER A 120 -8.46 0.93 -2.35
C SER A 120 -9.23 -0.22 -3.01
N SER A 121 -10.53 -0.21 -2.79
CA SER A 121 -11.46 -1.12 -3.46
C SER A 121 -11.83 -0.62 -4.84
N TYR A 122 -12.34 -1.52 -5.66
CA TYR A 122 -13.01 -1.16 -6.90
C TYR A 122 -14.47 -0.75 -6.62
N PRO A 123 -15.14 -0.12 -7.60
CA PRO A 123 -16.58 0.08 -7.55
C PRO A 123 -17.34 -1.23 -7.23
N SER A 124 -18.53 -1.10 -6.65
CA SER A 124 -19.39 -2.22 -6.25
C SER A 124 -18.85 -3.09 -5.10
N ASN A 125 -18.03 -2.53 -4.19
CA ASN A 125 -17.45 -3.23 -3.04
C ASN A 125 -16.72 -4.53 -3.44
N THR A 126 -15.85 -4.45 -4.45
CA THR A 126 -15.00 -5.57 -4.87
C THR A 126 -13.52 -5.27 -4.67
N PHE A 127 -12.74 -6.28 -4.26
CA PHE A 127 -11.30 -6.16 -4.09
C PHE A 127 -10.51 -6.79 -5.24
N ARG A 128 -11.05 -7.84 -5.86
CA ARG A 128 -10.46 -8.66 -6.91
C ARG A 128 -9.14 -9.31 -6.47
N PRO A 129 -9.17 -10.18 -5.44
CA PRO A 129 -7.96 -10.72 -4.81
C PRO A 129 -7.02 -11.39 -5.79
N ASN A 130 -7.56 -12.16 -6.75
CA ASN A 130 -6.78 -12.91 -7.74
C ASN A 130 -6.34 -12.08 -8.96
N GLN A 131 -6.66 -10.79 -9.02
CA GLN A 131 -6.22 -9.95 -10.12
C GLN A 131 -4.73 -9.59 -9.92
N PRO A 132 -3.88 -9.71 -10.94
CA PRO A 132 -2.51 -9.21 -10.87
C PRO A 132 -2.46 -7.71 -10.63
N VAL A 133 -1.58 -7.27 -9.73
CA VAL A 133 -1.28 -5.85 -9.51
C VAL A 133 -0.42 -5.36 -10.66
N SER A 134 -0.74 -4.22 -11.27
CA SER A 134 0.17 -3.58 -12.23
C SER A 134 1.31 -2.85 -11.52
N ARG A 135 2.42 -2.64 -12.24
CA ARG A 135 3.59 -1.98 -11.66
C ARG A 135 3.30 -0.56 -11.15
N VAL A 136 2.47 0.21 -11.87
CA VAL A 136 2.07 1.55 -11.43
C VAL A 136 1.14 1.51 -10.22
N GLU A 137 0.18 0.57 -10.17
CA GLU A 137 -0.68 0.41 -9.00
C GLU A 137 0.12 0.09 -7.74
N ALA A 138 1.20 -0.69 -7.85
CA ALA A 138 2.09 -0.99 -6.73
C ALA A 138 2.80 0.27 -6.19
N ILE A 139 3.27 1.15 -7.09
CA ILE A 139 3.91 2.41 -6.72
C ILE A 139 2.91 3.34 -6.04
N VAL A 140 1.73 3.54 -6.64
CA VAL A 140 0.64 4.36 -6.09
C VAL A 140 0.22 3.83 -4.71
N THR A 141 0.12 2.51 -4.55
CA THR A 141 -0.21 1.87 -3.27
C THR A 141 0.80 2.22 -2.17
N LEU A 142 2.10 2.16 -2.48
CA LEU A 142 3.16 2.51 -1.53
C LEU A 142 3.16 4.02 -1.22
N VAL A 143 2.99 4.88 -2.22
CA VAL A 143 2.96 6.34 -2.03
C VAL A 143 1.78 6.77 -1.16
N ASN A 144 0.60 6.20 -1.40
CA ASN A 144 -0.62 6.49 -0.64
C ASN A 144 -0.53 6.00 0.80
N GLY A 145 -0.17 4.72 1.00
CA GLY A 145 -0.10 4.14 2.34
C GLY A 145 1.02 4.72 3.20
N LEU A 146 2.10 5.20 2.59
CA LEU A 146 3.17 5.93 3.29
C LEU A 146 2.90 7.44 3.40
N ASN A 147 1.74 7.91 2.90
CA ASN A 147 1.31 9.30 2.92
C ASN A 147 2.43 10.26 2.41
N LEU A 148 3.05 9.90 1.28
CA LEU A 148 4.18 10.63 0.71
C LEU A 148 3.76 11.78 -0.21
N ALA A 149 2.53 11.75 -0.71
CA ALA A 149 1.94 12.85 -1.45
C ALA A 149 1.54 13.99 -0.50
N PRO A 150 1.75 15.27 -0.87
CA PRO A 150 1.21 16.39 -0.12
C PRO A 150 -0.30 16.25 -0.02
N LYS A 151 -0.87 16.45 1.17
CA LYS A 151 -2.33 16.47 1.39
C LYS A 151 -2.96 17.70 0.74
N THR A 152 -2.95 17.81 -0.57
CA THR A 152 -3.79 18.75 -1.29
C THR A 152 -5.20 18.21 -1.16
N GLN A 153 -6.06 18.94 -0.44
CA GLN A 153 -7.44 18.56 -0.18
C GLN A 153 -8.09 18.07 -1.48
N GLN A 154 -8.58 16.84 -1.46
CA GLN A 154 -9.45 16.31 -2.50
C GLN A 154 -10.67 17.23 -2.61
N THR A 155 -10.59 18.24 -3.48
CA THR A 155 -11.77 18.95 -3.95
C THR A 155 -12.48 17.99 -4.89
N THR A 156 -13.32 17.13 -4.30
CA THR A 156 -14.48 16.59 -5.00
C THR A 156 -15.25 17.79 -5.55
N THR A 157 -15.01 18.13 -6.80
CA THR A 157 -15.87 19.04 -7.56
C THR A 157 -17.14 18.25 -7.88
N THR A 158 -18.01 18.11 -6.88
CA THR A 158 -19.44 17.97 -7.14
C THR A 158 -19.93 19.33 -7.60
N ALA A 159 -19.82 19.58 -8.91
CA ALA A 159 -20.59 20.61 -9.55
C ALA A 159 -22.08 20.33 -9.25
N PRO A 160 -22.84 21.24 -8.61
CA PRO A 160 -24.25 21.03 -8.40
C PRO A 160 -24.93 21.03 -9.77
N THR A 161 -25.36 19.85 -10.23
CA THR A 161 -26.25 19.74 -11.38
C THR A 161 -27.57 20.40 -10.98
N ARG A 162 -27.76 21.63 -11.43
CA ARG A 162 -29.02 22.38 -11.28
C ARG A 162 -30.09 21.69 -12.12
N ARG A 163 -30.75 20.67 -11.56
CA ARG A 163 -31.98 20.10 -12.12
C ARG A 163 -33.10 21.14 -11.97
N ILE A 164 -33.38 21.88 -13.04
CA ILE A 164 -34.58 22.72 -13.11
C ILE A 164 -35.78 21.79 -13.35
N ALA A 165 -36.45 21.37 -12.27
CA ALA A 165 -37.74 20.71 -12.34
C ALA A 165 -38.83 21.76 -12.62
N LYS A 166 -39.51 21.65 -13.77
CA LYS A 166 -40.72 22.43 -14.06
C LYS A 166 -41.89 21.84 -13.27
N LYS A 167 -42.57 22.65 -12.45
CA LYS A 167 -43.93 22.41 -11.96
C LYS A 167 -44.76 23.70 -12.10
N PRO A 168 -46.06 23.59 -12.47
CA PRO A 168 -46.87 24.73 -12.86
C PRO A 168 -47.36 25.54 -11.64
N ILE A 169 -47.46 26.85 -11.85
CA ILE A 169 -47.88 27.87 -10.90
C ILE A 169 -49.40 27.84 -10.74
N TYR A 170 -49.89 27.74 -9.51
CA TYR A 170 -51.28 28.05 -9.13
C TYR A 170 -51.27 29.09 -8.00
N PHE A 171 -51.85 30.26 -8.27
CA PHE A 171 -52.16 31.29 -7.27
C PHE A 171 -53.66 31.23 -6.94
N PRO A 172 -54.02 31.45 -5.67
CA PRO A 172 -55.21 32.24 -5.41
C PRO A 172 -54.94 33.47 -4.51
N LEU A 173 -55.76 34.49 -4.74
CA LEU A 173 -55.73 35.85 -4.21
C LEU A 173 -56.41 36.00 -2.83
N ALA A 174 -56.00 37.08 -2.14
CA ALA A 174 -56.58 37.74 -0.95
C ALA A 174 -56.24 37.07 0.41
N ILE A 175 -55.93 37.77 1.51
CA ILE A 175 -56.53 38.98 2.10
C ILE A 175 -55.46 39.80 2.89
N THR A 176 -55.74 41.09 3.01
CA THR A 176 -55.07 42.22 3.67
C THR A 176 -54.73 42.10 5.17
N SER A 177 -53.54 42.58 5.59
CA SER A 177 -53.36 43.41 6.81
C SER A 177 -51.98 44.07 6.97
N LEU A 178 -52.02 45.41 6.92
CA LEU A 178 -51.29 46.51 7.59
C LEU A 178 -49.98 46.32 8.41
N MET A 179 -49.09 47.31 8.17
CA MET A 179 -48.34 48.17 9.13
C MET A 179 -47.02 47.70 9.76
N GLN A 180 -45.88 48.22 9.25
CA GLN A 180 -44.97 49.22 9.89
C GLN A 180 -43.54 49.15 9.32
N PRO A 181 -42.93 50.27 8.85
CA PRO A 181 -41.50 50.31 8.57
C PRO A 181 -40.69 50.66 9.83
N LEU A 182 -39.78 49.78 10.23
CA LEU A 182 -38.74 50.09 11.21
C LEU A 182 -37.68 50.99 10.54
N ILE A 183 -37.56 52.22 11.07
CA ILE A 183 -36.44 53.12 10.84
C ILE A 183 -35.19 52.50 11.46
N VAL A 184 -34.19 52.16 10.64
CA VAL A 184 -32.84 51.83 11.09
C VAL A 184 -31.95 53.06 10.88
N PRO A 185 -31.23 53.54 11.91
CA PRO A 185 -30.28 54.63 11.74
C PRO A 185 -29.05 54.16 10.94
N GLN A 186 -28.65 54.97 9.95
CA GLN A 186 -27.44 54.77 9.14
C GLN A 186 -26.19 54.76 10.04
N ALA A 187 -25.60 53.58 10.23
CA ALA A 187 -24.31 53.43 10.88
C ALA A 187 -23.19 53.88 9.94
N LYS A 188 -22.41 54.84 10.44
CA LYS A 188 -21.19 55.41 9.87
C LYS A 188 -20.22 54.30 9.44
N VAL A 189 -19.94 54.21 8.14
CA VAL A 189 -18.97 53.27 7.55
C VAL A 189 -17.58 53.57 8.11
N ALA A 190 -17.13 52.78 9.08
CA ALA A 190 -15.73 52.72 9.47
C ALA A 190 -14.97 51.94 8.39
N LYS A 191 -13.95 52.59 7.82
CA LYS A 191 -12.98 52.00 6.89
C LYS A 191 -12.36 50.77 7.56
N ALA A 192 -12.65 49.58 7.05
CA ALA A 192 -12.05 48.34 7.51
C ALA A 192 -10.51 48.43 7.39
N PRO A 193 -9.73 47.97 8.39
CA PRO A 193 -8.29 47.88 8.24
C PRO A 193 -7.99 46.94 7.08
N THR A 194 -7.19 47.42 6.14
CA THR A 194 -6.62 46.62 5.06
C THR A 194 -5.97 45.38 5.69
N PRO A 195 -6.32 44.15 5.30
CA PRO A 195 -5.52 43.01 5.71
C PRO A 195 -4.07 43.26 5.27
N PRO A 196 -3.07 42.93 6.10
CA PRO A 196 -1.68 43.05 5.70
C PRO A 196 -1.47 42.26 4.40
N PRO A 197 -0.53 42.68 3.53
CA PRO A 197 -0.24 41.93 2.33
C PRO A 197 0.07 40.50 2.75
N VAL A 198 -0.62 39.53 2.14
CA VAL A 198 -0.21 38.14 2.25
C VAL A 198 1.18 38.09 1.66
N GLU A 199 2.20 38.10 2.53
CA GLU A 199 3.57 37.78 2.16
C GLU A 199 3.49 36.43 1.49
N SER A 200 3.59 36.45 0.16
CA SER A 200 3.77 35.26 -0.64
C SER A 200 5.10 34.69 -0.17
N GLN A 201 5.02 33.67 0.68
CA GLN A 201 6.16 32.83 0.95
C GLN A 201 6.62 32.33 -0.42
N THR A 202 7.73 32.88 -0.89
CA THR A 202 8.49 32.36 -2.03
C THR A 202 8.84 30.92 -1.66
N THR A 203 7.95 30.01 -2.04
CA THR A 203 8.18 28.58 -2.00
C THR A 203 9.34 28.39 -2.96
N ALA A 204 10.48 27.90 -2.46
CA ALA A 204 11.57 27.45 -3.33
C ALA A 204 10.94 26.65 -4.47
N VAL A 205 11.28 26.98 -5.71
CA VAL A 205 10.69 26.37 -6.90
C VAL A 205 11.04 24.88 -6.88
N GLN A 206 10.21 24.07 -6.22
CA GLN A 206 10.23 22.63 -6.34
C GLN A 206 9.83 22.37 -7.78
N GLU A 207 10.71 21.74 -8.56
CA GLU A 207 10.31 21.26 -9.88
C GLU A 207 9.03 20.43 -9.72
N PRO A 208 8.04 20.62 -10.61
CA PRO A 208 6.81 19.89 -10.51
C PRO A 208 7.17 18.40 -10.54
N VAL A 209 6.79 17.67 -9.50
CA VAL A 209 7.19 16.26 -9.32
C VAL A 209 6.80 15.39 -10.53
N ALA A 210 5.77 15.83 -11.27
CA ALA A 210 5.38 15.30 -12.58
C ALA A 210 6.46 15.38 -13.68
N ALA A 211 7.29 16.44 -13.73
CA ALA A 211 8.33 16.60 -14.74
C ALA A 211 9.43 15.53 -14.62
N ILE A 212 9.71 15.06 -13.39
CA ILE A 212 10.64 13.94 -13.16
C ILE A 212 10.23 12.72 -14.00
N VAL A 213 8.92 12.47 -14.13
CA VAL A 213 8.41 11.32 -14.88
C VAL A 213 8.66 11.48 -16.38
N SER A 214 8.33 12.65 -16.96
CA SER A 214 8.53 12.91 -18.39
C SER A 214 10.00 12.93 -18.79
N ASP A 215 10.86 13.43 -17.90
CA ASP A 215 12.26 13.70 -18.21
C ASP A 215 13.12 12.44 -18.03
N TYR A 216 12.76 11.57 -17.09
CA TYR A 216 13.54 10.37 -16.77
C TYR A 216 13.08 9.12 -17.52
N TYR A 217 11.76 8.86 -17.60
CA TYR A 217 11.24 7.61 -18.15
C TYR A 217 10.93 7.72 -19.65
N GLN A 218 11.50 6.79 -20.42
CA GLN A 218 11.31 6.69 -21.88
C GLN A 218 9.87 6.33 -22.26
N ASP A 219 9.15 5.66 -21.36
CA ASP A 219 7.77 5.23 -21.53
C ASP A 219 6.79 6.01 -20.64
N SER A 220 7.16 7.23 -20.23
CA SER A 220 6.36 8.14 -19.40
C SER A 220 4.93 8.36 -19.91
N GLN A 221 4.73 8.35 -21.23
CA GLN A 221 3.41 8.48 -21.87
C GLN A 221 2.44 7.33 -21.53
N ARG A 222 2.95 6.20 -21.03
CA ARG A 222 2.14 5.05 -20.60
C ARG A 222 1.67 5.16 -19.15
N VAL A 223 2.17 6.12 -18.38
CA VAL A 223 1.77 6.36 -17.00
C VAL A 223 0.37 6.98 -16.99
N PRO A 224 -0.60 6.38 -16.28
CA PRO A 224 -1.92 6.99 -16.09
C PRO A 224 -1.81 8.40 -15.52
N LYS A 225 -2.62 9.34 -16.04
CA LYS A 225 -2.53 10.77 -15.67
C LYS A 225 -2.70 11.02 -14.17
N ASP A 226 -3.56 10.24 -13.53
CA ASP A 226 -3.84 10.25 -12.10
C ASP A 226 -2.71 9.65 -11.24
N ALA A 227 -1.76 8.92 -11.84
CA ALA A 227 -0.63 8.32 -11.14
C ALA A 227 0.71 9.07 -11.38
N VAL A 228 0.73 10.12 -12.20
CA VAL A 228 1.97 10.83 -12.58
C VAL A 228 2.68 11.41 -11.36
N ASP A 229 1.93 12.10 -10.48
CA ASP A 229 2.51 12.70 -9.28
C ASP A 229 3.06 11.62 -8.33
N ASP A 230 2.31 10.53 -8.11
CA ASP A 230 2.75 9.44 -7.25
C ASP A 230 4.02 8.77 -7.78
N VAL A 231 4.08 8.51 -9.10
CA VAL A 231 5.29 7.97 -9.74
C VAL A 231 6.45 8.94 -9.58
N GLY A 232 6.23 10.24 -9.78
CA GLY A 232 7.25 11.26 -9.58
C GLY A 232 7.76 11.29 -8.13
N ILE A 233 6.86 11.23 -7.14
CA ILE A 233 7.19 11.23 -5.70
C ILE A 233 8.03 10.01 -5.36
N ALA A 234 7.59 8.83 -5.79
CA ALA A 234 8.32 7.59 -5.58
C ALA A 234 9.70 7.63 -6.24
N THR A 235 9.80 8.22 -7.43
CA THR A 235 11.05 8.39 -8.17
C THR A 235 12.00 9.32 -7.41
N GLN A 236 11.52 10.48 -6.96
CA GLN A 236 12.29 11.45 -6.17
C GLN A 236 12.79 10.86 -4.84
N LYS A 237 12.02 9.94 -4.24
CA LYS A 237 12.37 9.24 -3.00
C LYS A 237 13.21 7.98 -3.22
N ASN A 238 13.70 7.73 -4.45
CA ASN A 238 14.48 6.56 -4.83
C ASN A 238 13.75 5.22 -4.55
N MET A 239 12.41 5.22 -4.54
CA MET A 239 11.58 4.05 -4.26
C MET A 239 11.41 3.14 -5.48
N VAL A 240 11.63 3.66 -6.67
CA VAL A 240 11.42 2.91 -7.92
C VAL A 240 12.67 2.09 -8.26
N VAL A 241 12.47 0.80 -8.55
CA VAL A 241 13.55 -0.10 -9.02
C VAL A 241 13.18 -0.68 -10.38
N ASN A 242 13.96 -0.35 -11.41
CA ASN A 242 13.68 -0.70 -12.80
C ASN A 242 14.79 -1.61 -13.36
N TYR A 243 14.41 -2.82 -13.73
CA TYR A 243 15.28 -3.82 -14.35
C TYR A 243 14.71 -4.26 -15.70
N PRO A 244 15.54 -4.48 -16.73
CA PRO A 244 16.99 -4.25 -16.76
C PRO A 244 17.39 -2.80 -17.06
N ASN A 245 16.47 -1.97 -17.55
CA ASN A 245 16.73 -0.58 -17.91
C ASN A 245 16.08 0.36 -16.87
N PRO A 246 16.88 1.13 -16.10
CA PRO A 246 16.37 2.09 -15.13
C PRO A 246 15.39 3.11 -15.71
N LYS A 247 15.49 3.43 -17.01
CA LYS A 247 14.67 4.43 -17.71
C LYS A 247 13.36 3.88 -18.29
N LEU A 248 13.03 2.60 -18.07
CA LEU A 248 11.77 2.00 -18.50
C LEU A 248 10.93 1.57 -17.31
N LEU A 249 9.83 2.30 -17.06
CA LEU A 249 8.95 2.04 -15.93
C LEU A 249 8.05 0.83 -16.17
N ASN A 250 7.59 0.59 -17.39
CA ASN A 250 6.61 -0.44 -17.74
C ASN A 250 5.34 -0.41 -16.86
N PRO A 251 4.64 0.75 -16.76
CA PRO A 251 3.63 1.00 -15.72
C PRO A 251 2.44 0.01 -15.76
N ASN A 252 2.05 -0.44 -16.94
CA ASN A 252 0.84 -1.25 -17.15
C ASN A 252 1.13 -2.77 -17.20
N GLN A 253 2.38 -3.18 -16.98
CA GLN A 253 2.72 -4.61 -16.91
C GLN A 253 2.37 -5.17 -15.52
N PRO A 254 2.00 -6.47 -15.43
CA PRO A 254 1.88 -7.14 -14.15
C PRO A 254 3.17 -7.04 -13.33
N LEU A 255 3.01 -6.72 -12.05
CA LEU A 255 4.09 -6.64 -11.08
C LEU A 255 4.65 -8.04 -10.83
N LYS A 256 5.92 -8.26 -11.16
CA LYS A 256 6.63 -9.48 -10.82
C LYS A 256 7.01 -9.53 -9.34
N ARG A 257 7.10 -10.72 -8.76
CA ARG A 257 7.41 -10.92 -7.34
C ARG A 257 8.78 -10.40 -6.92
N ALA A 258 9.79 -10.55 -7.77
CA ALA A 258 11.10 -9.92 -7.57
C ALA A 258 11.01 -8.39 -7.50
N THR A 259 10.24 -7.80 -8.41
CA THR A 259 9.98 -6.36 -8.44
C THR A 259 9.23 -5.88 -7.19
N ALA A 260 8.22 -6.62 -6.75
CA ALA A 260 7.48 -6.30 -5.52
C ALA A 260 8.43 -6.24 -4.30
N ALA A 261 9.31 -7.24 -4.15
CA ALA A 261 10.32 -7.25 -3.10
C ALA A 261 11.27 -6.04 -3.19
N ALA A 262 11.70 -5.66 -4.39
CA ALA A 262 12.56 -4.50 -4.61
C ALA A 262 11.88 -3.17 -4.27
N LEU A 263 10.62 -2.97 -4.68
CA LEU A 263 9.84 -1.77 -4.37
C LEU A 263 9.58 -1.65 -2.86
N ILE A 264 9.19 -2.74 -2.20
CA ILE A 264 8.97 -2.75 -0.74
C ILE A 264 10.29 -2.49 0.01
N HIS A 265 11.40 -3.08 -0.45
CA HIS A 265 12.71 -2.78 0.12
C HIS A 265 13.03 -1.29 0.03
N GLN A 266 12.92 -0.66 -1.15
CA GLN A 266 13.22 0.76 -1.28
C GLN A 266 12.24 1.64 -0.50
N ALA A 267 10.97 1.25 -0.41
CA ALA A 267 10.00 1.94 0.43
C ALA A 267 10.39 1.89 1.92
N LEU A 268 10.95 0.79 2.42
CA LEU A 268 11.48 0.71 3.78
C LEU A 268 12.75 1.52 3.98
N VAL A 269 13.63 1.58 2.96
CA VAL A 269 14.83 2.46 2.98
C VAL A 269 14.42 3.93 3.02
N ALA A 270 13.44 4.33 2.19
CA ALA A 270 12.93 5.70 2.13
C ALA A 270 12.16 6.14 3.40
N GLN A 271 11.93 5.22 4.32
CA GLN A 271 11.33 5.47 5.65
C GLN A 271 12.36 5.31 6.78
N ASP A 272 13.65 5.15 6.44
CA ASP A 272 14.74 4.92 7.40
C ASP A 272 14.54 3.69 8.30
N ARG A 273 13.75 2.70 7.83
CA ARG A 273 13.43 1.49 8.59
C ARG A 273 14.45 0.36 8.36
N ILE A 274 15.19 0.42 7.25
CA ILE A 274 16.25 -0.54 6.91
C ILE A 274 17.39 0.19 6.21
N GLU A 275 18.60 -0.37 6.30
CA GLU A 275 19.77 0.16 5.61
C GLU A 275 19.68 0.01 4.08
N PRO A 276 20.19 1.00 3.31
CA PRO A 276 20.27 0.89 1.85
C PRO A 276 21.16 -0.28 1.41
N LEU A 277 21.09 -0.62 0.12
CA LEU A 277 22.07 -1.55 -0.45
C LEU A 277 23.43 -0.86 -0.56
N PRO A 278 24.54 -1.62 -0.44
CA PRO A 278 25.87 -1.11 -0.77
C PRO A 278 25.90 -0.58 -2.20
N GLU A 279 26.56 0.57 -2.42
CA GLU A 279 26.62 1.20 -3.75
C GLU A 279 27.36 0.36 -4.78
N ASN A 280 28.25 -0.52 -4.33
CA ASN A 280 29.00 -1.45 -5.17
C ASN A 280 28.23 -2.73 -5.53
N ALA A 281 27.01 -2.92 -5.01
CA ALA A 281 26.17 -4.05 -5.39
C ALA A 281 25.57 -3.81 -6.79
N GLU A 282 25.59 -4.82 -7.67
CA GLU A 282 25.02 -4.69 -9.03
C GLU A 282 23.55 -4.23 -9.01
N ALA A 283 22.77 -4.74 -8.05
CA ALA A 283 21.37 -4.37 -7.85
C ALA A 283 21.15 -2.87 -7.58
N TYR A 284 22.17 -2.17 -7.08
CA TYR A 284 22.14 -0.73 -6.83
C TYR A 284 21.91 0.07 -8.12
N ASN A 285 22.42 -0.42 -9.25
CA ASN A 285 22.30 0.21 -10.57
C ASN A 285 20.86 0.23 -11.09
N TYR A 286 19.96 -0.58 -10.52
CA TYR A 286 18.55 -0.62 -10.90
C TYR A 286 17.67 0.29 -10.04
N ILE A 287 18.21 0.87 -8.96
CA ILE A 287 17.50 1.86 -8.16
C ILE A 287 17.47 3.16 -8.94
N VAL A 288 16.27 3.63 -9.25
CA VAL A 288 16.07 4.86 -10.02
C VAL A 288 16.46 6.06 -9.17
N ARG A 289 17.42 6.82 -9.68
CA ARG A 289 17.97 8.04 -9.08
C ARG A 289 18.15 9.07 -10.19
N PRO A 290 17.12 9.85 -10.54
CA PRO A 290 17.32 10.97 -11.44
C PRO A 290 18.30 11.93 -10.78
N GLU A 291 19.40 12.24 -11.45
CA GLU A 291 20.21 13.41 -11.12
C GLU A 291 19.30 14.62 -11.32
N ILE A 292 18.66 15.11 -10.26
CA ILE A 292 17.88 16.35 -10.33
C ILE A 292 18.92 17.44 -10.61
N SER A 293 18.99 17.86 -11.87
CA SER A 293 19.97 18.82 -12.35
C SER A 293 20.05 20.00 -11.39
N GLN A 294 21.14 20.11 -10.64
CA GLN A 294 21.55 21.36 -9.98
C GLN A 294 21.93 22.45 -11.02
N GLN A 295 21.31 22.45 -12.20
CA GLN A 295 21.52 23.43 -13.25
C GLN A 295 20.62 24.67 -13.12
N ALA A 296 19.76 24.73 -12.09
CA ALA A 296 19.00 25.95 -11.77
C ALA A 296 19.72 26.92 -10.81
N ALA A 297 20.99 26.67 -10.45
CA ALA A 297 21.72 27.47 -9.46
C ALA A 297 23.15 27.89 -9.90
N ARG A 298 23.43 28.00 -11.19
CA ARG A 298 24.66 28.62 -11.70
C ARG A 298 24.35 29.73 -12.69
#